data_AF-A0A7C7M9K7-F1
#
_entry.id   AF-A0A7C7M9K7-F1
#
_cell.length_a   1.000
_cell.length_b   1.000
_cell.length_c   1.000
_cell.angle_alpha   90.00
_cell.angle_beta   90.00
_cell.angle_gamma   90.00
#
_symmetry.space_group_name_H-M   'P 1'
#
loop_
_entity.id
_entity.type
_entity.pdbx_description
1 polymer ?
#
loop_
_entity_poly.entity_id
_entity_poly.type
_entity_poly.pdbx_seq_one_letter_code
_entity_poly.pdbx_strand_id
1 'polypeptide(L)'
;MTFLSRSLSVLLVVLALAATACGVSATSVPAPTAAPLAVATPAPAAIATSVPVAPSATPVPTPTQAAVVAEREVVLAVSRKLANGEQDPYFTHSSLMVWESLVAVDGVLTPVPQLAESWEVSEDAMTWTFDLRPG
;
A
#
# COMPACT_ATOMS: atom_id res chain seq x y z
N MET A 1 -8.34 -62.30 -6.33
CA MET A 1 -7.84 -61.80 -5.03
C MET A 1 -7.00 -60.52 -5.16
N THR A 2 -6.20 -60.35 -6.22
CA THR A 2 -5.39 -59.14 -6.47
C THR A 2 -6.20 -57.89 -6.79
N PHE A 3 -7.31 -57.99 -7.54
CA PHE A 3 -8.18 -56.84 -7.84
C PHE A 3 -8.89 -56.26 -6.62
N LEU A 4 -9.39 -57.12 -5.72
CA LEU A 4 -10.04 -56.69 -4.48
C LEU A 4 -9.03 -56.05 -3.51
N SER A 5 -7.79 -56.58 -3.46
CA SER A 5 -6.67 -56.01 -2.69
C SER A 5 -6.25 -54.63 -3.21
N ARG A 6 -6.22 -54.43 -4.54
CA ARG A 6 -5.89 -53.13 -5.15
C ARG A 6 -6.99 -52.10 -4.93
N SER A 7 -8.26 -52.46 -5.08
CA SER A 7 -9.38 -51.56 -4.76
C SER A 7 -9.45 -51.20 -3.28
N LEU A 8 -9.19 -52.15 -2.38
CA LEU A 8 -9.17 -51.89 -0.93
C LEU A 8 -8.00 -50.97 -0.53
N SER A 9 -6.84 -51.14 -1.17
CA SER A 9 -5.67 -50.28 -0.94
C SER A 9 -5.93 -48.84 -1.43
N VAL A 10 -6.55 -48.67 -2.60
CA VAL A 10 -6.91 -47.33 -3.12
C VAL A 10 -7.98 -46.68 -2.24
N LEU A 11 -8.98 -47.44 -1.78
CA LEU A 11 -10.02 -46.92 -0.88
C LEU A 11 -9.44 -46.46 0.47
N LEU A 12 -8.49 -47.21 1.04
CA LEU A 12 -7.80 -46.85 2.28
C LEU A 12 -6.95 -45.58 2.14
N VAL A 13 -6.27 -45.40 1.00
CA VAL A 13 -5.47 -44.19 0.74
C VAL A 13 -6.36 -42.96 0.58
N VAL A 14 -7.50 -43.07 -0.11
CA VAL A 14 -8.46 -41.96 -0.27
C VAL A 14 -9.11 -41.58 1.08
N LEU A 15 -9.45 -42.58 1.91
CA LEU A 15 -10.03 -42.33 3.23
C LEU A 15 -9.03 -41.66 4.20
N ALA A 16 -7.75 -42.02 4.11
CA ALA A 16 -6.68 -41.37 4.89
C ALA A 16 -6.44 -39.91 4.48
N LEU A 17 -6.55 -39.60 3.18
CA LEU A 17 -6.44 -38.22 2.68
C LEU A 17 -7.63 -37.33 3.09
N ALA A 18 -8.83 -37.89 3.22
CA ALA A 18 -10.01 -37.13 3.66
C ALA A 18 -10.01 -36.78 5.16
N ALA A 19 -9.29 -37.53 5.99
CA ALA A 19 -9.27 -37.34 7.44
C ALA A 19 -8.37 -36.16 7.93
N THR A 20 -7.57 -35.57 7.05
CA THR A 20 -6.65 -34.45 7.39
C THR A 20 -7.25 -33.05 7.13
N ALA A 21 -8.51 -32.97 6.68
CA ALA A 21 -9.16 -31.70 6.34
C ALA A 21 -9.95 -31.02 7.49
N CYS A 22 -10.01 -31.63 8.69
CA CYS A 22 -10.66 -31.01 9.85
C CYS A 22 -9.62 -30.54 10.87
N GLY A 23 -9.14 -29.32 10.68
CA GLY A 23 -8.18 -28.70 11.58
C GLY A 23 -8.24 -27.17 11.57
N VAL A 24 -9.43 -26.58 11.40
CA VAL A 24 -9.60 -25.13 11.62
C VAL A 24 -9.94 -24.91 13.09
N SER A 25 -8.91 -24.87 13.93
CA SER A 25 -9.06 -24.33 15.28
C SER A 25 -9.28 -22.83 15.17
N ALA A 26 -10.52 -22.40 15.40
CA ALA A 26 -10.87 -20.99 15.55
C ALA A 26 -10.02 -20.37 16.66
N THR A 27 -9.08 -19.51 16.28
CA THR A 27 -8.30 -18.70 17.20
C THR A 27 -9.21 -17.56 17.67
N SER A 28 -9.54 -17.53 18.95
CA SER A 28 -10.31 -16.44 19.55
C SER A 28 -9.50 -15.15 19.52
N VAL A 29 -9.99 -14.16 18.76
CA VAL A 29 -9.47 -12.80 18.73
C VAL A 29 -9.70 -12.17 20.12
N PRO A 30 -8.66 -11.70 20.84
CA PRO A 30 -8.88 -10.98 22.08
C PRO A 30 -9.50 -9.61 21.80
N ALA A 31 -10.43 -9.21 22.67
CA ALA A 31 -11.15 -7.95 22.59
C ALA A 31 -10.20 -6.73 22.67
N PRO A 32 -10.46 -5.63 21.94
CA PRO A 32 -9.67 -4.42 22.05
C PRO A 32 -9.86 -3.81 23.45
N THR A 33 -8.77 -3.72 24.21
CA THR A 33 -8.69 -2.92 25.44
C THR A 33 -8.96 -1.46 25.10
N ALA A 34 -9.99 -0.88 25.72
CA ALA A 34 -10.29 0.54 25.64
C ALA A 34 -9.10 1.37 26.13
N ALA A 35 -8.54 2.19 25.23
CA ALA A 35 -7.50 3.14 25.57
C ALA A 35 -8.08 4.26 26.47
N PRO A 36 -7.33 4.76 27.47
CA PRO A 36 -7.81 5.82 28.34
C PRO A 36 -7.89 7.16 27.60
N LEU A 37 -8.98 7.85 27.92
CA LEU A 37 -9.32 9.26 27.80
C LEU A 37 -8.20 10.22 27.33
N ALA A 38 -8.53 10.94 26.26
CA ALA A 38 -7.83 12.09 25.73
C ALA A 38 -7.54 13.14 26.83
N VAL A 39 -6.27 13.48 27.00
CA VAL A 39 -5.85 14.69 27.71
C VAL A 39 -5.98 15.86 26.75
N ALA A 40 -6.85 16.81 27.09
CA ALA A 40 -7.01 18.05 26.36
C ALA A 40 -5.70 18.84 26.38
N THR A 41 -5.17 19.14 25.20
CA THR A 41 -4.05 20.08 25.02
C THR A 41 -4.57 21.51 25.16
N PRO A 42 -3.97 22.37 25.99
CA PRO A 42 -4.39 23.77 26.07
C PRO A 42 -4.07 24.51 24.77
N ALA A 43 -5.02 25.33 24.32
CA ALA A 43 -4.90 26.17 23.14
C ALA A 43 -3.73 27.18 23.29
N PRO A 44 -2.91 27.40 22.25
CA PRO A 44 -1.85 28.39 22.32
C PRO A 44 -2.44 29.80 22.39
N ALA A 45 -1.97 30.58 23.36
CA ALA A 45 -2.29 31.99 23.52
C ALA A 45 -1.81 32.78 22.29
N ALA A 46 -2.73 33.50 21.66
CA ALA A 46 -2.43 34.37 20.53
C ALA A 46 -1.52 35.53 20.98
N ILE A 47 -0.30 35.55 20.46
CA ILE A 47 0.61 36.69 20.59
C ILE A 47 0.21 37.70 19.51
N ALA A 48 -0.28 38.87 19.92
CA ALA A 48 -0.57 39.98 19.03
C ALA A 48 0.75 40.49 18.40
N THR A 49 0.95 40.18 17.13
CA THR A 49 2.05 40.73 16.34
C THR A 49 1.60 42.10 15.82
N SER A 50 2.28 43.17 16.24
CA SER A 50 2.07 44.51 15.71
C SER A 50 2.56 44.58 14.27
N VAL A 51 1.66 44.98 13.37
CA VAL A 51 1.90 45.17 11.94
C VAL A 51 2.83 46.38 11.73
N PRO A 52 3.97 46.24 11.04
CA PRO A 52 4.78 47.39 10.67
C PRO A 52 4.08 48.18 9.54
N VAL A 53 4.05 49.51 9.70
CA VAL A 53 3.48 50.45 8.73
C VAL A 53 4.26 50.39 7.42
N ALA A 54 3.58 50.03 6.33
CA ALA A 54 4.13 50.03 4.98
C ALA A 54 4.15 51.45 4.39
N PRO A 55 5.22 51.87 3.69
CA PRO A 55 5.26 53.17 3.02
C PRO A 55 4.34 53.18 1.80
N SER A 56 3.76 54.35 1.54
CA SER A 56 2.78 54.62 0.48
C SER A 56 3.33 54.28 -0.91
N ALA A 57 2.62 53.45 -1.67
CA ALA A 57 2.99 53.03 -3.02
C ALA A 57 2.32 53.93 -4.09
N THR A 58 3.13 54.33 -5.06
CA THR A 58 2.75 54.98 -6.34
C THR A 58 1.73 54.11 -7.11
N PRO A 59 0.71 54.68 -7.78
CA PRO A 59 -0.33 53.88 -8.43
C PRO A 59 0.22 53.11 -9.64
N VAL A 60 0.07 51.79 -9.61
CA VAL A 60 0.33 50.85 -10.71
C VAL A 60 -0.87 50.91 -11.69
N PRO A 61 -0.66 50.98 -13.01
CA PRO A 61 -1.76 51.05 -13.98
C PRO A 61 -2.65 49.80 -13.93
N THR A 62 -3.96 50.02 -13.90
CA THR A 62 -5.01 48.99 -13.87
C THR A 62 -4.95 48.11 -15.11
N PRO A 63 -4.75 46.79 -15.01
CA PRO A 63 -4.81 45.90 -16.16
C PRO A 63 -6.25 45.83 -16.69
N THR A 64 -6.40 46.05 -18.00
CA THR A 64 -7.64 45.84 -18.75
C THR A 64 -8.13 44.41 -18.54
N GLN A 65 -9.38 44.28 -18.06
CA GLN A 65 -10.02 43.01 -17.71
C GLN A 65 -10.06 42.07 -18.93
N ALA A 66 -9.25 41.00 -18.89
CA ALA A 66 -9.38 39.86 -19.78
C ALA A 66 -10.71 39.12 -19.50
N ALA A 67 -11.34 38.63 -20.55
CA ALA A 67 -12.62 37.92 -20.49
C ALA A 67 -12.58 36.78 -19.46
N VAL A 68 -13.59 36.74 -18.58
CA VAL A 68 -13.74 35.72 -17.55
C VAL A 68 -14.00 34.37 -18.23
N VAL A 69 -13.00 33.49 -18.23
CA VAL A 69 -13.24 32.07 -18.42
C VAL A 69 -14.01 31.61 -17.19
N ALA A 70 -15.21 31.05 -17.38
CA ALA A 70 -16.02 30.57 -16.26
C ALA A 70 -15.18 29.63 -15.38
N GLU A 71 -14.95 30.01 -14.13
CA GLU A 71 -14.20 29.19 -13.19
C GLU A 71 -14.96 27.89 -12.94
N ARG A 72 -14.32 26.77 -13.29
CA ARG A 72 -14.82 25.42 -13.00
C ARG A 72 -13.98 24.86 -11.87
N GLU A 73 -14.62 24.54 -10.75
CA GLU A 73 -13.96 23.93 -9.60
C GLU A 73 -13.85 22.41 -9.80
N VAL A 74 -12.66 21.86 -9.55
CA VAL A 74 -12.42 20.41 -9.49
C VAL A 74 -11.88 20.08 -8.11
N VAL A 75 -12.62 19.28 -7.34
CA VAL A 75 -12.20 18.81 -6.01
C VAL A 75 -11.53 17.45 -6.15
N LEU A 76 -10.22 17.41 -5.91
CA LEU A 76 -9.42 16.19 -5.88
C LEU A 76 -9.25 15.76 -4.42
N ALA A 77 -9.81 14.61 -4.05
CA ALA A 77 -9.57 13.99 -2.75
C ALA A 77 -8.43 12.97 -2.88
N VAL A 78 -7.38 13.13 -2.07
CA VAL A 78 -6.27 12.16 -1.96
C VAL A 78 -6.15 11.68 -0.52
N SER A 79 -5.74 10.42 -0.36
CA SER A 79 -5.40 9.85 0.94
C SER A 79 -4.32 10.70 1.62
N ARG A 80 -4.50 11.01 2.91
CA ARG A 80 -3.44 11.60 3.75
C ARG A 80 -2.42 10.56 4.23
N LYS A 81 -2.72 9.27 4.11
CA LYS A 81 -1.83 8.19 4.51
C LYS A 81 -1.08 7.67 3.29
N LEU A 82 0.24 7.66 3.39
CA LEU A 82 1.11 7.11 2.35
C LEU A 82 1.06 5.57 2.29
N ALA A 83 0.76 4.92 3.41
CA ALA A 83 0.54 3.48 3.54
C ALA A 83 -0.76 3.19 4.31
N ASN A 84 -1.39 2.04 4.09
CA ASN A 84 -2.69 1.75 4.71
C ASN A 84 -2.63 1.44 6.22
N GLY A 85 -1.43 1.44 6.82
CA GLY A 85 -1.19 1.20 8.25
C GLY A 85 -0.28 0.00 8.48
N GLU A 86 0.04 -0.30 9.74
CA GLU A 86 1.03 -1.33 10.14
C GLU A 86 0.72 -2.74 9.63
N GLN A 87 -0.53 -3.02 9.28
CA GLN A 87 -0.96 -4.31 8.73
C GLN A 87 -0.79 -4.41 7.21
N ASP A 88 -0.41 -3.32 6.54
CA ASP A 88 -0.13 -3.32 5.10
C ASP A 88 1.24 -4.00 4.84
N PRO A 89 1.34 -5.00 3.96
CA PRO A 89 2.63 -5.58 3.58
C PRO A 89 3.60 -4.56 2.97
N TYR A 90 3.09 -3.44 2.46
CA TYR A 90 3.84 -2.26 2.02
C TYR A 90 3.76 -1.11 3.04
N PHE A 91 3.77 -1.43 4.34
CA PHE A 91 3.68 -0.45 5.43
C PHE A 91 4.68 0.71 5.28
N THR A 92 5.84 0.45 4.69
CA THR A 92 6.87 1.45 4.43
C THR A 92 6.97 1.73 2.93
N HIS A 93 6.89 3.00 2.54
CA HIS A 93 7.06 3.42 1.15
C HIS A 93 8.51 3.18 0.68
N SER A 94 8.71 2.85 -0.60
CA SER A 94 10.03 2.54 -1.18
C SER A 94 11.05 3.67 -1.04
N SER A 95 10.60 4.93 -0.95
CA SER A 95 11.47 6.09 -0.70
C SER A 95 12.24 6.05 0.62
N LEU A 96 11.84 5.19 1.56
CA LEU A 96 12.56 4.99 2.82
C LEU A 96 13.83 4.14 2.66
N MET A 97 14.01 3.47 1.50
CA MET A 97 15.19 2.67 1.17
C MET A 97 15.51 1.56 2.19
N VAL A 98 14.51 1.07 2.91
CA VAL A 98 14.65 -0.03 3.89
C VAL A 98 14.34 -1.41 3.28
N TRP A 99 13.85 -1.43 2.05
CA TRP A 99 13.56 -2.63 1.25
C TRP A 99 13.71 -2.32 -0.24
N GLU A 100 13.76 -3.36 -1.06
CA GLU A 100 13.92 -3.27 -2.51
C GLU A 100 12.98 -4.28 -3.19
N SER A 101 12.30 -3.88 -4.27
CA SER A 101 11.45 -4.76 -5.07
C SER A 101 12.25 -5.68 -6.00
N LEU A 102 11.62 -6.78 -6.44
CA LEU A 102 12.19 -7.66 -7.47
C LEU A 102 12.38 -6.93 -8.80
N VAL A 103 11.36 -6.19 -9.23
CA VAL A 103 11.29 -5.44 -10.49
C VAL A 103 10.95 -3.98 -10.16
N ALA A 104 11.58 -3.05 -10.88
CA ALA A 104 11.31 -1.62 -10.79
C ALA A 104 10.62 -1.10 -12.06
N VAL A 105 10.33 0.19 -12.09
CA VAL A 105 9.82 0.88 -13.28
C VAL A 105 10.72 2.06 -13.61
N ASP A 106 11.01 2.25 -14.90
CA ASP A 106 11.79 3.40 -15.38
C ASP A 106 10.95 4.68 -15.51
N GLY A 107 11.56 5.75 -16.01
CA GLY A 107 10.90 7.05 -16.19
C GLY A 107 9.75 7.06 -17.20
N VAL A 108 9.56 5.99 -17.98
CA VAL A 108 8.45 5.81 -18.92
C VAL A 108 7.54 4.65 -18.52
N LEU A 109 7.65 4.18 -17.27
CA LEU A 109 6.84 3.11 -16.66
C LEU A 109 7.06 1.73 -17.27
N THR A 110 8.23 1.48 -17.85
CA THR A 110 8.62 0.15 -18.32
C THR A 110 9.18 -0.67 -17.16
N PRO A 111 8.77 -1.94 -16.98
CA PRO A 111 9.37 -2.83 -16.01
C PRO A 111 10.86 -3.03 -16.31
N VAL A 112 11.71 -2.82 -15.31
CA VAL A 112 13.17 -3.00 -15.42
C VAL A 112 13.72 -3.84 -14.26
N PRO A 113 14.84 -4.55 -14.46
CA PRO A 113 15.51 -5.29 -13.39
C PRO A 113 15.83 -4.43 -12.16
N GLN A 114 15.75 -5.03 -10.98
CA GLN A 114 16.21 -4.41 -9.73
C GLN A 114 16.89 -5.44 -8.82
N LEU A 115 16.17 -6.09 -7.90
CA LEU A 115 16.74 -7.21 -7.13
C LEU A 115 16.78 -8.50 -7.97
N ALA A 116 15.80 -8.70 -8.84
CA ALA A 116 15.83 -9.72 -9.88
C ALA A 116 16.52 -9.15 -11.13
N GLU A 117 17.56 -9.84 -11.62
CA GLU A 117 18.31 -9.49 -12.83
C GLU A 117 17.55 -9.92 -14.09
N SER A 118 16.85 -11.05 -14.02
CA SER A 118 15.99 -11.58 -15.07
C SER A 118 14.80 -12.32 -14.49
N TRP A 119 13.80 -12.56 -15.34
CA TRP A 119 12.70 -13.44 -15.04
C TRP A 119 12.19 -14.16 -16.29
N GLU A 120 11.71 -15.37 -16.09
CA GLU A 120 11.02 -16.16 -17.10
C GLU A 120 9.57 -16.35 -16.70
N VAL A 121 8.68 -16.28 -17.69
CA VAL A 121 7.24 -16.47 -17.51
C VAL A 121 6.83 -17.69 -18.31
N SER A 122 6.11 -18.62 -17.69
CA SER A 122 5.57 -19.79 -18.39
C SER A 122 4.59 -19.37 -19.50
N GLU A 123 4.36 -20.26 -20.46
CA GLU A 123 3.45 -19.99 -21.59
C GLU A 123 2.02 -19.64 -21.15
N ASP A 124 1.56 -20.21 -20.03
CA ASP A 124 0.25 -19.91 -19.43
C ASP A 124 0.25 -18.69 -18.49
N ALA A 125 1.40 -18.04 -18.30
CA ALA A 125 1.63 -16.92 -17.39
C ALA A 125 1.32 -17.18 -15.90
N MET A 126 1.17 -18.44 -15.50
CA MET A 126 0.86 -18.82 -14.12
C MET A 126 2.09 -19.13 -13.28
N THR A 127 3.26 -19.30 -13.90
CA THR A 127 4.54 -19.55 -13.22
C THR A 127 5.56 -18.50 -13.62
N TRP A 128 6.23 -17.93 -12.62
CA TRP A 128 7.26 -16.91 -12.78
C TRP A 128 8.51 -17.36 -12.04
N THR A 129 9.63 -17.43 -12.75
CA THR A 129 10.94 -17.75 -12.19
C THR A 129 11.79 -16.49 -12.22
N PHE A 130 12.37 -16.09 -11.08
CA PHE A 130 13.20 -14.89 -10.95
C PHE A 130 14.63 -15.29 -10.62
N ASP A 131 15.59 -14.74 -11.37
CA ASP A 131 17.01 -14.85 -11.07
C ASP A 131 17.43 -13.63 -10.27
N LEU A 132 17.89 -13.84 -9.04
CA LEU A 132 18.28 -12.76 -8.14
C LEU A 132 19.77 -12.45 -8.27
N ARG A 133 20.13 -11.17 -8.13
CA ARG A 133 21.53 -10.77 -8.05
C ARG A 133 22.23 -11.39 -6.83
N PRO A 134 23.54 -11.68 -6.90
CA PRO A 134 24.32 -12.13 -5.74
C PRO A 134 24.26 -11.10 -4.60
N GLY A 135 24.23 -11.62 -3.36
CA GLY A 135 24.24 -10.81 -2.14
C GLY A 135 25.63 -10.45 -1.64
#